data_AF-A0A8B8ZZB3-F1
#
_entry.id   AF-A0A8B8ZZB3-F1
#
_cell.length_a   1.000
_cell.length_b   1.000
_cell.length_c   1.000
_cell.angle_alpha   90.00
_cell.angle_beta   90.00
_cell.angle_gamma   90.00
#
_symmetry.space_group_name_H-M   'P 1'
#
loop_
_entity.id
_entity.type
_entity.pdbx_description
1 polymer ?
#
loop_
_entity_poly.entity_id
_entity_poly.type
_entity_poly.pdbx_seq_one_letter_code
_entity_poly.pdbx_strand_id
1 'polypeptide(L)'
;MSGEKCCLGDEYDSRESSSSSGLQSFFLNPCRNWLAAQHYKALSKRFKKYGLRYDDLYDPMYDLDIKEALARLPREVADARNQRLKRAMDLSLKHEYLPEDLQALQAPFRSYLKDMLALVKQERGEREALGALPLYQRTIL
;
A
#
# COMPACT_ATOMS: atom_id res chain seq x y z
N MET A 1 23.42 24.38 2.22
CA MET A 1 22.65 23.97 3.42
C MET A 1 21.25 23.57 2.99
N SER A 2 20.98 22.25 3.01
CA SER A 2 19.68 21.58 3.20
C SER A 2 19.78 20.17 2.58
N GLY A 3 20.83 19.45 2.95
CA GLY A 3 20.82 18.01 2.85
C GLY A 3 20.17 17.52 4.14
N GLU A 4 18.86 17.35 4.13
CA GLU A 4 18.12 16.74 5.23
C GLU A 4 16.69 16.47 4.79
N LYS A 5 16.24 15.23 5.01
CA LYS A 5 14.87 14.72 4.89
C LYS A 5 14.39 14.29 3.49
N CYS A 6 15.10 13.32 2.88
CA CYS A 6 14.46 12.38 1.95
C CYS A 6 13.57 11.36 2.69
N CYS A 7 13.64 11.35 4.02
CA CYS A 7 13.17 10.27 4.86
C CYS A 7 12.39 10.85 6.05
N LEU A 8 11.14 11.25 5.80
CA LEU A 8 10.17 11.65 6.84
C LEU A 8 9.02 10.63 6.94
N GLY A 9 9.24 9.43 6.40
CA GLY A 9 8.35 8.27 6.52
C GLY A 9 9.04 7.04 7.10
N ASP A 10 10.15 7.22 7.82
CA ASP A 10 11.09 6.19 8.28
C ASP A 10 10.63 5.31 9.44
N GLU A 11 9.35 5.32 9.81
CA GLU A 11 8.88 4.43 10.88
C GLU A 11 8.34 3.08 10.40
N TYR A 12 8.32 2.79 9.08
CA TYR A 12 7.67 1.56 8.57
C TYR A 12 8.37 0.87 7.39
N ASP A 13 9.71 0.86 7.35
CA ASP A 13 10.45 0.11 6.31
C ASP A 13 11.67 -0.67 6.84
N SER A 14 11.58 -1.20 8.07
CA SER A 14 12.67 -2.00 8.68
C SER A 14 12.31 -3.45 8.99
N ARG A 15 11.08 -3.92 8.72
CA ARG A 15 10.62 -5.26 9.14
C ARG A 15 10.41 -6.28 8.02
N GLU A 16 10.50 -5.89 6.76
CA GLU A 16 10.29 -6.82 5.64
C GLU A 16 11.25 -6.52 4.48
N SER A 17 12.52 -6.85 4.68
CA SER A 17 13.38 -7.27 3.57
C SER A 17 13.36 -8.80 3.52
N SER A 18 12.21 -9.36 3.16
CA SER A 18 12.10 -10.77 2.80
C SER A 18 12.88 -10.98 1.50
N SER A 19 14.11 -11.48 1.63
CA SER A 19 14.92 -12.09 0.57
C SER A 19 15.18 -11.25 -0.70
N SER A 20 15.56 -9.98 -0.60
CA SER A 20 16.27 -9.31 -1.70
C SER A 20 17.78 -9.43 -1.46
N SER A 21 18.52 -10.05 -2.37
CA SER A 21 19.98 -10.09 -2.32
C SER A 21 20.55 -8.66 -2.18
N GLY A 22 21.59 -8.46 -1.37
CA GLY A 22 22.05 -7.11 -0.97
C GLY A 22 22.42 -6.17 -2.12
N LEU A 23 22.66 -6.70 -3.31
CA LEU A 23 22.84 -5.93 -4.54
C LEU A 23 21.52 -5.35 -5.07
N GLN A 24 20.41 -6.08 -5.01
CA GLN A 24 19.11 -5.62 -5.50
C GLN A 24 18.56 -4.47 -4.65
N SER A 25 18.65 -4.59 -3.32
CA SER A 25 18.27 -3.50 -2.43
C SER A 25 19.13 -2.27 -2.68
N PHE A 26 20.43 -2.43 -2.92
CA PHE A 26 21.32 -1.32 -3.29
C PHE A 26 20.80 -0.52 -4.50
N PHE A 27 20.33 -1.20 -5.55
CA PHE A 27 19.81 -0.53 -6.75
C PHE A 27 18.39 0.03 -6.59
N LEU A 28 17.54 -0.55 -5.76
CA LEU A 28 16.12 -0.16 -5.65
C LEU A 28 15.84 0.84 -4.52
N ASN A 29 16.78 1.01 -3.58
CA ASN A 29 16.63 1.92 -2.46
C ASN A 29 16.51 3.40 -2.91
N PRO A 30 15.44 4.12 -2.55
CA PRO A 30 15.25 5.51 -2.94
C PRO A 30 16.31 6.45 -2.34
N CYS A 31 16.91 6.10 -1.21
CA CYS A 31 17.97 6.88 -0.57
C CYS A 31 19.32 6.79 -1.31
N ARG A 32 19.54 5.74 -2.11
CA ARG A 32 20.82 5.49 -2.80
C ARG A 32 20.72 5.67 -4.31
N ASN A 33 19.55 5.41 -4.90
CA ASN A 33 19.30 5.57 -6.33
C ASN A 33 18.40 6.77 -6.62
N TRP A 34 18.91 7.73 -7.40
CA TRP A 34 18.18 8.92 -7.82
C TRP A 34 16.90 8.59 -8.62
N LEU A 35 16.93 7.57 -9.49
CA LEU A 35 15.76 7.17 -10.28
C LEU A 35 14.63 6.66 -9.38
N ALA A 36 14.97 5.84 -8.39
CA ALA A 36 14.02 5.36 -7.39
C ALA A 36 13.45 6.52 -6.54
N ALA A 37 14.28 7.50 -6.18
CA ALA A 37 13.82 8.71 -5.50
C ALA A 37 12.84 9.53 -6.34
N GLN A 38 13.11 9.74 -7.63
CA GLN A 38 12.20 10.44 -8.54
C GLN A 38 10.87 9.69 -8.68
N HIS A 39 10.93 8.36 -8.83
CA HIS A 39 9.74 7.52 -8.90
C HIS A 39 8.89 7.63 -7.63
N TYR A 40 9.50 7.50 -6.44
CA TYR A 40 8.84 7.65 -5.16
C TYR A 40 8.18 9.04 -5.01
N LYS A 41 8.91 10.11 -5.38
CA LYS A 41 8.40 11.49 -5.35
C LYS A 41 7.21 11.68 -6.31
N ALA A 42 7.28 11.10 -7.50
CA ALA A 42 6.19 11.16 -8.49
C ALA A 42 4.93 10.45 -7.99
N LEU A 43 5.08 9.26 -7.39
CA LEU A 43 3.99 8.52 -6.76
C LEU A 43 3.39 9.30 -5.59
N SER A 44 4.22 9.79 -4.67
CA SER A 44 3.79 10.59 -3.52
C SER A 44 2.92 11.77 -3.97
N LYS A 45 3.39 12.53 -4.97
CA LYS A 45 2.65 13.66 -5.52
C LYS A 45 1.31 13.25 -6.10
N ARG A 46 1.24 12.14 -6.85
CA ARG A 46 -0.01 11.63 -7.44
C ARG A 46 -1.01 11.18 -6.38
N PHE A 47 -0.56 10.49 -5.35
CA PHE A 47 -1.41 10.05 -4.24
C PHE A 47 -1.97 11.22 -3.44
N LYS A 48 -1.13 12.21 -3.13
CA LYS A 48 -1.56 13.41 -2.40
C LYS A 48 -2.65 14.18 -3.14
N LYS A 49 -2.54 14.34 -4.46
CA LYS A 49 -3.55 15.01 -5.31
C LYS A 49 -4.96 14.45 -5.16
N TYR A 50 -5.10 13.14 -5.04
CA TYR A 50 -6.40 12.46 -4.88
C TYR A 50 -6.73 12.12 -3.42
N GLY A 51 -5.78 12.31 -2.50
CA GLY A 51 -5.93 11.95 -1.10
C GLY A 51 -6.05 10.44 -0.86
N LEU A 52 -5.33 9.64 -1.64
CA LEU A 52 -5.29 8.18 -1.52
C LEU A 52 -4.03 7.71 -0.80
N ARG A 53 -4.10 6.52 -0.20
CA ARG A 53 -2.93 5.77 0.26
C ARG A 53 -2.56 4.69 -0.74
N TYR A 54 -1.32 4.23 -0.69
CA TYR A 54 -0.82 3.16 -1.55
C TYR A 54 -1.65 1.87 -1.38
N ASP A 55 -1.93 1.48 -0.13
CA ASP A 55 -2.72 0.28 0.19
C ASP A 55 -4.17 0.34 -0.31
N ASP A 56 -4.71 1.54 -0.59
CA ASP A 56 -6.08 1.68 -1.10
C ASP A 56 -6.20 1.18 -2.56
N LEU A 57 -5.08 1.06 -3.29
CA LEU A 57 -5.07 0.56 -4.67
C LEU A 57 -5.23 -0.96 -4.79
N TYR A 58 -5.06 -1.70 -3.70
CA TYR A 58 -5.19 -3.15 -3.70
C TYR A 58 -6.66 -3.57 -3.88
N ASP A 59 -6.99 -4.18 -5.02
CA ASP A 59 -8.35 -4.59 -5.35
C ASP A 59 -8.72 -5.94 -4.71
N PRO A 60 -9.77 -6.01 -3.87
CA PRO A 60 -10.26 -7.26 -3.28
C PRO A 60 -10.77 -8.29 -4.29
N MET A 61 -11.13 -7.87 -5.51
CA MET A 61 -11.55 -8.79 -6.57
C MET A 61 -10.38 -9.45 -7.30
N TYR A 62 -9.24 -8.76 -7.34
CA TYR A 62 -8.04 -9.26 -8.04
C TYR A 62 -7.31 -10.33 -7.23
N ASP A 63 -7.11 -10.08 -5.93
CA ASP A 63 -6.48 -11.02 -5.00
C ASP A 63 -7.41 -11.31 -3.83
N LEU A 64 -7.76 -12.59 -3.68
CA LEU A 64 -8.68 -13.03 -2.64
C LEU A 64 -8.06 -12.93 -1.24
N ASP A 65 -6.72 -12.95 -1.13
CA ASP A 65 -6.02 -12.73 0.15
C ASP A 65 -6.25 -11.31 0.66
N ILE A 66 -6.35 -10.35 -0.26
CA ILE A 66 -6.62 -8.94 0.06
C ILE A 66 -8.05 -8.79 0.58
N LYS A 67 -9.01 -9.51 -0.03
CA LYS A 67 -10.39 -9.55 0.44
C LYS A 67 -10.50 -10.12 1.86
N GLU A 68 -9.80 -11.21 2.13
CA GLU A 68 -9.79 -11.79 3.47
C GLU A 68 -9.10 -10.87 4.48
N ALA A 69 -7.93 -10.32 4.15
CA ALA A 69 -7.22 -9.38 5.00
C ALA A 69 -8.12 -8.19 5.36
N LEU A 70 -8.80 -7.57 4.39
CA LEU A 70 -9.72 -6.46 4.64
C LEU A 70 -10.93 -6.84 5.50
N ALA A 71 -11.41 -8.09 5.40
CA ALA A 71 -12.50 -8.58 6.23
C ALA A 71 -12.10 -8.76 7.71
N ARG A 72 -10.81 -9.02 7.97
CA ARG A 72 -10.24 -9.17 9.33
C ARG A 72 -9.90 -7.83 9.99
N LEU A 73 -9.71 -6.76 9.20
CA LEU A 73 -9.36 -5.45 9.74
C LEU A 73 -10.49 -4.84 10.59
N PRO A 74 -10.14 -3.95 11.55
CA PRO A 74 -11.13 -3.19 12.30
C PRO A 74 -11.97 -2.32 11.35
N ARG A 75 -13.27 -2.20 11.68
CA ARG A 75 -14.26 -1.54 10.81
C ARG A 75 -13.91 -0.08 10.53
N GLU A 76 -13.34 0.62 11.52
CA GLU A 76 -12.97 2.03 11.40
C GLU A 76 -11.93 2.26 10.30
N VAL A 77 -10.99 1.32 10.13
CA VAL A 77 -9.95 1.40 9.10
C VAL A 77 -10.55 1.10 7.72
N ALA A 78 -11.44 0.11 7.64
CA ALA A 78 -12.15 -0.22 6.41
C ALA A 78 -13.06 0.92 5.94
N ASP A 79 -13.78 1.57 6.87
CA ASP A 79 -14.64 2.71 6.57
C ASP A 79 -13.82 3.93 6.14
N ALA A 80 -12.69 4.20 6.81
CA ALA A 80 -11.78 5.27 6.40
C ALA A 80 -11.19 5.02 5.00
N ARG A 81 -10.90 3.77 4.63
CA ARG A 81 -10.51 3.39 3.26
C ARG A 81 -11.62 3.69 2.27
N ASN A 82 -12.85 3.25 2.56
CA ASN A 82 -14.00 3.45 1.68
C ASN A 82 -14.30 4.94 1.47
N GLN A 83 -14.14 5.77 2.50
CA GLN A 83 -14.28 7.23 2.40
C GLN A 83 -13.23 7.84 1.46
N ARG A 84 -11.95 7.42 1.58
CA ARG A 84 -10.87 7.90 0.68
C ARG A 84 -11.14 7.51 -0.77
N LEU A 85 -11.55 6.27 -1.03
CA LEU A 85 -11.88 5.79 -2.37
C LEU A 85 -13.06 6.56 -2.97
N LYS A 86 -14.15 6.75 -2.21
CA LYS A 86 -15.31 7.55 -2.65
C LYS A 86 -14.91 8.98 -3.00
N ARG A 87 -14.12 9.63 -2.16
CA ARG A 87 -13.59 10.99 -2.41
C ARG A 87 -12.73 11.03 -3.67
N ALA A 88 -11.83 10.07 -3.85
CA ALA A 88 -10.96 10.04 -5.02
C ALA A 88 -11.75 9.82 -6.32
N MET A 89 -12.78 8.96 -6.29
CA MET A 89 -13.68 8.78 -7.42
C MET A 89 -14.45 10.07 -7.73
N ASP A 90 -14.99 10.76 -6.73
CA ASP A 90 -15.67 12.04 -6.91
C ASP A 90 -14.76 13.11 -7.55
N LEU A 91 -13.54 13.28 -7.03
CA LEU A 91 -12.54 14.18 -7.60
C LEU A 91 -12.16 13.79 -9.04
N SER A 92 -12.01 12.50 -9.31
CA SER A 92 -11.70 11.99 -10.63
C SER A 92 -12.82 12.27 -11.63
N LEU A 93 -14.09 12.13 -11.22
CA LEU A 93 -15.24 12.43 -12.05
C LEU A 93 -15.36 13.93 -12.37
N LYS A 94 -15.04 14.79 -11.41
CA LYS A 94 -15.04 16.25 -11.58
C LYS A 94 -13.82 16.77 -12.35
N HIS A 95 -12.82 15.93 -12.58
CA HIS A 95 -11.50 16.35 -13.08
C HIS A 95 -10.85 17.44 -12.21
N GLU A 96 -11.07 17.37 -10.88
CA GLU A 96 -10.54 18.29 -9.88
C GLU A 96 -9.55 17.57 -8.94
N TYR A 97 -8.79 18.34 -8.19
CA TYR A 97 -7.83 17.82 -7.21
C TYR A 97 -8.15 18.32 -5.80
N LEU A 98 -7.64 17.62 -4.80
CA LEU A 98 -7.76 18.03 -3.40
C LEU A 98 -7.05 19.38 -3.18
N PRO A 99 -7.58 20.30 -2.35
CA PRO A 99 -6.89 21.57 -2.06
C PRO A 99 -5.54 21.33 -1.38
N GLU A 100 -4.59 22.25 -1.62
CA GLU A 100 -3.18 22.09 -1.22
C GLU A 100 -3.00 21.87 0.29
N ASP A 101 -3.81 22.56 1.11
CA ASP A 101 -3.79 22.40 2.58
C ASP A 101 -4.08 20.96 3.01
N LEU A 102 -5.06 20.32 2.36
CA LEU A 102 -5.41 18.93 2.64
C LEU A 102 -4.42 17.94 2.02
N GLN A 103 -3.75 18.31 0.92
CA GLN A 103 -2.69 17.50 0.31
C GLN A 103 -1.45 17.43 1.22
N ALA A 104 -1.10 18.53 1.89
CA ALA A 104 0.02 18.58 2.83
C ALA A 104 -0.16 17.61 4.02
N LEU A 105 -1.40 17.45 4.48
CA LEU A 105 -1.76 16.54 5.59
C LEU A 105 -1.76 15.05 5.21
N GLN A 106 -1.71 14.70 3.92
CA GLN A 106 -1.78 13.30 3.51
C GLN A 106 -0.45 12.56 3.73
N ALA A 107 -0.56 11.34 4.26
CA ALA A 107 0.52 10.37 4.40
C ALA A 107 0.26 9.16 3.47
N PRO A 108 0.69 9.21 2.19
CA PRO A 108 0.29 8.21 1.19
C PRO A 108 0.89 6.81 1.41
N PHE A 109 2.08 6.72 2.02
CA PHE A 109 2.79 5.45 2.24
C PHE A 109 2.61 4.88 3.65
N ARG A 110 1.67 5.42 4.44
CA ARG A 110 1.32 4.83 5.74
C ARG A 110 0.48 3.58 5.52
N SER A 111 1.11 2.42 5.57
CA SER A 111 0.44 1.13 5.39
C SER A 111 -0.45 0.78 6.57
N TYR A 112 -1.57 0.12 6.26
CA TYR A 112 -2.51 -0.46 7.23
C TYR A 112 -2.85 -1.91 6.90
N LEU A 113 -2.57 -2.36 5.67
CA LEU A 113 -2.96 -3.69 5.18
C LEU A 113 -1.80 -4.70 5.21
N LYS A 114 -0.55 -4.22 5.11
CA LYS A 114 0.65 -5.04 4.91
C LYS A 114 0.77 -6.20 5.91
N ASP A 115 0.64 -5.90 7.20
CA ASP A 115 0.83 -6.89 8.28
C ASP A 115 -0.24 -7.98 8.24
N MET A 116 -1.50 -7.61 7.95
CA MET A 116 -2.61 -8.56 7.84
C MET A 116 -2.52 -9.41 6.58
N LEU A 117 -2.04 -8.83 5.49
CA LEU A 117 -1.81 -9.55 4.24
C LEU A 117 -0.67 -10.59 4.39
N ALA A 118 0.41 -10.22 5.09
CA ALA A 118 1.51 -11.14 5.38
C ALA A 118 1.03 -12.35 6.20
N LEU A 119 0.22 -12.10 7.23
CA LEU A 119 -0.38 -13.14 8.06
C LEU A 119 -1.28 -14.09 7.26
N VAL A 120 -2.20 -13.56 6.44
CA VAL A 120 -3.08 -14.38 5.58
C VAL A 120 -2.27 -15.25 4.62
N LYS A 121 -1.23 -14.69 4.01
CA LYS A 121 -0.35 -15.44 3.08
C LYS A 121 0.43 -16.53 3.78
N GLN A 122 0.89 -16.28 5.00
CA GLN A 122 1.57 -17.28 5.82
C GLN A 122 0.62 -18.43 6.17
N GLU A 123 -0.58 -18.14 6.67
CA GLU A 123 -1.59 -19.17 6.99
C GLU A 123 -1.95 -20.02 5.76
N ARG A 124 -2.08 -19.38 4.59
CA ARG A 124 -2.32 -20.10 3.33
C ARG A 124 -1.16 -21.02 2.97
N GLY A 125 0.08 -20.54 3.08
CA GLY A 125 1.28 -21.32 2.77
C GLY A 125 1.48 -22.50 3.72
N GLU A 126 1.22 -22.32 5.02
CA GLU A 126 1.25 -23.40 6.01
C GLU A 126 0.20 -24.46 5.69
N ARG A 127 -1.02 -24.04 5.34
CA ARG A 127 -2.11 -24.93 4.98
C ARG A 127 -1.83 -25.73 3.70
N GLU A 128 -1.25 -25.09 2.70
CA GLU A 128 -0.83 -25.73 1.45
C GLU A 128 0.30 -26.75 1.69
N ALA A 129 1.27 -26.43 2.54
CA ALA A 129 2.34 -27.35 2.93
C ALA A 129 1.82 -28.60 3.67
N LEU A 130 0.71 -28.47 4.40
CA LEU A 130 0.01 -29.58 5.03
C LEU A 130 -0.88 -30.38 4.06
N GLY A 131 -1.00 -29.96 2.79
CA GLY A 131 -1.80 -30.62 1.76
C GLY A 131 -3.31 -30.42 1.90
N ALA A 132 -3.75 -29.41 2.65
CA ALA A 132 -5.18 -29.14 2.83
C ALA A 132 -5.78 -28.33 1.66
N LEU A 133 -7.10 -28.43 1.49
CA LEU A 133 -7.84 -27.70 0.44
C LEU A 133 -7.82 -26.18 0.69
N PRO A 134 -7.80 -25.34 -0.36
CA PRO A 134 -7.83 -23.88 -0.23
C PRO A 134 -9.16 -23.39 0.39
N LEU A 135 -9.11 -22.32 1.18
CA LEU A 135 -10.28 -21.77 1.89
C LEU A 135 -11.26 -21.05 0.95
N TYR A 136 -10.72 -20.33 -0.02
CA TYR A 136 -11.49 -19.62 -1.04
C TYR A 136 -10.84 -19.86 -2.40
N GLN A 137 -11.67 -19.91 -3.43
CA GLN A 137 -11.24 -20.05 -4.82
C GLN A 137 -11.92 -18.97 -5.65
N ARG A 138 -11.23 -18.54 -6.71
CA ARG A 138 -11.83 -17.66 -7.71
C ARG A 138 -12.90 -18.41 -8.49
N THR A 139 -14.03 -17.78 -8.74
CA THR A 139 -15.08 -18.35 -9.58
C THR A 139 -14.63 -18.36 -11.04
N ILE A 140 -14.73 -19.51 -11.70
CA ILE A 140 -14.48 -19.68 -13.13
C ILE A 140 -15.83 -19.50 -13.83
N LEU A 141 -16.21 -18.26 -14.12
CA LEU A 141 -17.42 -17.94 -14.88
C LEU A 141 -17.03 -17.24 -16.18
#